data_AF-E3SFR2-F1
#
_entry.id   AF-E3SFR2-F1
#
_cell.length_a   1.000
_cell.length_b   1.000
_cell.length_c   1.000
_cell.angle_alpha   90.00
_cell.angle_beta   90.00
_cell.angle_gamma   90.00
#
_symmetry.space_group_name_H-M   'P 1'
#
loop_
_entity.id
_entity.type
_entity.pdbx_description
1 polymer ?
#
loop_
_entity_poly.entity_id
_entity_poly.type
_entity_poly.pdbx_seq_one_letter_code
_entity_poly.pdbx_strand_id
1 'polypeptide(L)'
;MFPVKNKDEIAIMKMAGKILSRIKTKLIFFLKEGISTGKLDFLANKFMQEYGVISAFKNYNGFPRHICTSVNDAIVHGVPSDQQILKNGDIITLDLGIKYKGYFVDAAFTYSIGNIPDKTIKLLKDTQEALYKGIEQVCPGNRISDISKAIFKIGSSNGYGIS
;
A
#
# COMPACT_ATOMS: atom_id res chain seq x y z
N MET A 1 -15.99 -20.08 3.62
CA MET A 1 -15.47 -20.78 2.43
C MET A 1 -14.79 -19.74 1.54
N PHE A 2 -13.55 -19.98 1.11
CA PHE A 2 -12.88 -19.07 0.16
C PHE A 2 -13.22 -19.49 -1.28
N PRO A 3 -13.67 -18.58 -2.15
CA PRO A 3 -13.96 -18.90 -3.53
C PRO A 3 -12.65 -19.23 -4.28
N VAL A 4 -12.61 -20.40 -4.93
CA VAL A 4 -11.48 -20.79 -5.79
C VAL A 4 -11.64 -20.09 -7.14
N LYS A 5 -10.62 -19.35 -7.54
CA LYS A 5 -10.63 -18.58 -8.79
C LYS A 5 -10.33 -19.45 -9.99
N ASN A 6 -11.11 -19.29 -11.06
CA ASN A 6 -10.85 -19.91 -12.34
C ASN A 6 -9.72 -19.17 -13.10
N LYS A 7 -9.30 -19.74 -14.24
CA LYS A 7 -8.17 -19.20 -15.03
C LYS A 7 -8.40 -17.77 -15.54
N ASP A 8 -9.63 -17.44 -15.93
CA ASP A 8 -9.98 -16.12 -16.46
C ASP A 8 -10.00 -15.06 -15.35
N GLU A 9 -10.57 -15.40 -14.20
CA GLU A 9 -10.53 -14.53 -13.02
C GLU A 9 -9.08 -14.24 -12.60
N ILE A 10 -8.23 -15.27 -12.57
CA ILE A 10 -6.80 -15.12 -12.29
C ILE A 10 -6.12 -14.22 -13.32
N ALA A 11 -6.43 -14.36 -14.61
CA ALA A 11 -5.87 -13.53 -15.67
C ALA A 11 -6.28 -12.04 -15.51
N ILE A 12 -7.53 -11.78 -15.15
CA ILE A 12 -8.02 -10.42 -14.88
C ILE A 12 -7.29 -9.82 -13.67
N MET A 13 -7.20 -10.57 -12.56
CA MET A 13 -6.49 -10.11 -11.35
C MET A 13 -5.01 -9.84 -11.62
N LYS A 14 -4.34 -10.67 -12.42
CA LYS A 14 -2.94 -10.45 -12.86
C LYS A 14 -2.80 -9.16 -13.66
N MET A 15 -3.72 -8.89 -14.59
CA MET A 15 -3.69 -7.64 -15.36
C MET A 15 -3.96 -6.43 -14.46
N ALA A 16 -4.95 -6.52 -13.57
CA ALA A 16 -5.24 -5.48 -12.60
C ALA A 16 -4.02 -5.15 -11.73
N GLY A 17 -3.32 -6.17 -11.20
CA GLY A 17 -2.10 -5.99 -10.42
C GLY A 17 -0.98 -5.31 -11.21
N LYS A 18 -0.83 -5.62 -12.51
CA LYS A 18 0.12 -4.92 -13.39
C LYS A 18 -0.23 -3.45 -13.58
N ILE A 19 -1.52 -3.12 -13.73
CA ILE A 19 -1.99 -1.74 -13.84
C ILE A 19 -1.68 -0.99 -12.53
N LEU A 20 -2.05 -1.57 -11.38
CA LEU A 20 -1.79 -0.99 -10.08
C LEU A 20 -0.30 -0.72 -9.85
N SER A 21 0.55 -1.69 -10.21
CA SER A 21 2.00 -1.55 -10.14
C SER A 21 2.53 -0.40 -11.01
N ARG A 22 1.99 -0.20 -12.21
CA ARG A 22 2.36 0.95 -13.06
C ARG A 22 1.96 2.29 -12.44
N ILE A 23 0.75 2.38 -11.86
CA ILE A 23 0.28 3.59 -11.16
C ILE A 23 1.21 3.89 -9.98
N LYS A 24 1.54 2.88 -9.16
CA LYS A 24 2.53 2.97 -8.08
C LYS A 24 3.87 3.53 -8.58
N THR A 25 4.45 2.94 -9.63
CA THR A 25 5.74 3.40 -10.17
C THR A 25 5.68 4.85 -10.62
N LYS A 26 4.58 5.28 -11.24
CA LYS A 26 4.40 6.68 -11.64
C LYS A 26 4.34 7.63 -10.45
N LEU A 27 3.62 7.25 -9.38
CA LEU A 27 3.50 8.08 -8.16
C LEU A 27 4.83 8.25 -7.43
N ILE A 28 5.69 7.24 -7.43
CA ILE A 28 6.99 7.29 -6.75
C ILE A 28 7.84 8.48 -7.25
N PHE A 29 7.77 8.83 -8.54
CA PHE A 29 8.51 9.98 -9.08
C PHE A 29 8.09 11.35 -8.50
N PHE A 30 6.94 11.41 -7.83
CA PHE A 30 6.41 12.62 -7.21
C PHE A 30 6.60 12.63 -5.68
N LEU A 31 7.03 11.53 -5.07
CA LEU A 31 7.27 11.43 -3.63
C LEU A 31 8.56 12.15 -3.24
N LYS A 32 8.45 13.46 -3.05
CA LYS A 32 9.55 14.34 -2.64
C LYS A 32 9.06 15.42 -1.69
N GLU A 33 10.00 16.05 -1.00
CA GLU A 33 9.73 17.19 -0.12
C GLU A 33 8.95 18.29 -0.86
N GLY A 34 7.99 18.90 -0.17
CA GLY A 34 7.16 19.99 -0.66
C GLY A 34 5.87 19.56 -1.39
N ILE A 35 5.66 18.28 -1.69
CA ILE A 35 4.40 17.82 -2.27
C ILE A 35 3.32 17.64 -1.18
N SER A 36 2.07 18.02 -1.47
CA SER A 36 0.94 17.72 -0.59
C SER A 36 0.42 16.29 -0.80
N THR A 37 -0.15 15.67 0.23
CA THR A 37 -0.83 14.37 0.06
C THR A 37 -2.07 14.50 -0.82
N GLY A 38 -2.76 15.64 -0.80
CA GLY A 38 -3.84 15.97 -1.73
C GLY A 38 -3.39 15.98 -3.20
N LYS A 39 -2.16 16.45 -3.49
CA LYS A 39 -1.60 16.39 -4.84
C LYS A 39 -1.30 14.96 -5.28
N LEU A 40 -0.83 14.10 -4.37
CA LEU A 40 -0.62 12.68 -4.63
C LEU A 40 -1.95 11.97 -4.97
N ASP A 41 -3.02 12.26 -4.23
CA ASP A 41 -4.36 11.74 -4.51
C ASP A 41 -4.89 12.16 -5.89
N PHE A 42 -4.73 13.45 -6.22
CA PHE A 42 -5.07 13.97 -7.55
C PHE A 42 -4.30 13.24 -8.67
N LEU A 43 -2.98 13.06 -8.51
CA LEU A 43 -2.15 12.35 -9.48
C LEU A 43 -2.55 10.87 -9.59
N ALA A 44 -2.85 10.21 -8.47
CA ALA A 44 -3.29 8.82 -8.46
C ALA A 44 -4.58 8.65 -9.27
N ASN A 45 -5.59 9.50 -9.06
CA ASN A 45 -6.81 9.50 -9.84
C ASN A 45 -6.55 9.73 -11.34
N LYS A 46 -5.69 10.70 -11.67
CA LYS A 46 -5.30 10.95 -13.07
C LYS A 46 -4.68 9.71 -13.72
N PHE A 47 -3.76 9.03 -13.03
CA PHE A 47 -3.14 7.82 -13.55
C PHE A 47 -4.12 6.65 -13.64
N MET A 48 -5.06 6.52 -12.70
CA MET A 48 -6.14 5.53 -12.78
C MET A 48 -6.98 5.75 -14.05
N GLN A 49 -7.36 7.00 -14.35
CA GLN A 49 -8.11 7.35 -15.57
C GLN A 49 -7.34 7.01 -16.85
N GLU A 50 -6.03 7.27 -16.90
CA GLU A 50 -5.18 6.92 -18.05
C GLU A 50 -5.16 5.41 -18.35
N TYR A 51 -5.34 4.56 -17.33
CA TYR A 51 -5.45 3.11 -17.49
C TYR A 51 -6.89 2.60 -17.59
N GLY A 52 -7.88 3.49 -17.60
CA GLY A 52 -9.31 3.12 -17.66
C GLY A 52 -9.79 2.37 -16.42
N VAL A 53 -9.18 2.61 -15.26
CA VAL A 53 -9.57 2.03 -13.97
C VAL A 53 -10.07 3.10 -13.01
N ILE A 54 -10.79 2.67 -11.98
CA ILE A 54 -11.30 3.56 -10.92
C ILE A 54 -10.75 3.14 -9.56
N SER A 55 -10.69 4.10 -8.64
CA SER A 55 -10.34 3.82 -7.24
C SER A 55 -11.36 2.86 -6.60
N ALA A 56 -10.85 1.91 -5.82
CA ALA A 56 -11.65 1.04 -4.97
C ALA A 56 -12.12 1.73 -3.68
N PHE A 57 -11.46 2.83 -3.28
CA PHE A 57 -11.65 3.46 -1.98
C PHE A 57 -12.60 4.65 -2.04
N LYS A 58 -12.62 5.37 -3.17
CA LYS A 58 -13.49 6.53 -3.33
C LYS A 58 -14.96 6.15 -3.10
N ASN A 59 -15.60 6.80 -2.14
CA ASN A 59 -16.97 6.59 -1.67
C ASN A 59 -17.22 5.24 -0.98
N TYR A 60 -16.21 4.40 -0.78
CA TYR A 60 -16.33 3.18 0.02
C TYR A 60 -16.56 3.56 1.48
N ASN A 61 -17.74 3.22 2.03
CA ASN A 61 -18.17 3.61 3.38
C ASN A 61 -17.99 5.11 3.68
N GLY A 62 -18.21 5.97 2.68
CA GLY A 62 -18.08 7.42 2.81
C GLY A 62 -16.65 7.96 2.75
N PHE A 63 -15.64 7.13 2.44
CA PHE A 63 -14.26 7.61 2.30
C PHE A 63 -14.13 8.61 1.13
N PRO A 64 -13.57 9.81 1.35
CA PRO A 64 -13.72 10.92 0.40
C PRO A 64 -12.64 11.00 -0.68
N ARG A 65 -11.58 10.18 -0.62
CA ARG A 65 -10.40 10.30 -1.50
C ARG A 65 -10.18 9.02 -2.34
N HIS A 66 -9.26 9.06 -3.29
CA HIS A 66 -8.97 7.95 -4.21
C HIS A 66 -7.93 6.98 -3.67
N ILE A 67 -7.02 7.45 -2.82
CA ILE A 67 -6.00 6.64 -2.13
C ILE A 67 -5.97 7.00 -0.64
N CYS A 68 -5.31 6.16 0.17
CA CYS A 68 -4.95 6.57 1.53
C CYS A 68 -3.49 7.03 1.57
N THR A 69 -3.23 8.04 2.40
CA THR A 69 -1.89 8.58 2.65
C THR A 69 -1.67 8.69 4.15
N SER A 70 -0.83 7.82 4.71
CA SER A 70 -0.51 7.83 6.13
C SER A 70 0.92 8.31 6.34
N VAL A 71 1.09 9.46 6.99
CA VAL A 71 2.39 10.08 7.25
C VAL A 71 2.82 9.81 8.69
N ASN A 72 4.07 9.38 8.89
CA ASN A 72 4.70 9.13 10.18
C ASN A 72 3.88 8.21 11.10
N ASP A 73 3.34 8.74 12.21
CA ASP A 73 2.63 7.97 13.24
C ASP A 73 1.23 7.51 12.81
N ALA A 74 0.73 7.99 11.65
CA ALA A 74 -0.53 7.51 11.10
C ALA A 74 -0.38 6.03 10.67
N ILE A 75 -1.19 5.15 11.26
CA ILE A 75 -1.09 3.70 11.04
C ILE A 75 -1.65 3.31 9.67
N VAL A 76 -2.96 3.51 9.44
CA VAL A 76 -3.65 3.18 8.18
C VAL A 76 -4.78 4.19 7.90
N HIS A 77 -5.27 4.19 6.66
CA HIS A 77 -6.44 4.98 6.23
C HIS A 77 -6.35 6.50 6.42
N GLY A 78 -5.13 7.07 6.44
CA GLY A 78 -4.95 8.52 6.45
C GLY A 78 -5.61 9.16 5.22
N VAL A 79 -6.34 10.25 5.42
CA VAL A 79 -7.08 10.94 4.35
C VAL A 79 -6.19 11.99 3.70
N PRO A 80 -5.96 11.92 2.37
CA PRO A 80 -5.23 12.96 1.63
C PRO A 80 -5.78 14.37 1.84
N SER A 81 -4.87 15.33 2.02
CA SER A 81 -5.15 16.73 2.33
C SER A 81 -4.15 17.65 1.64
N ASP A 82 -4.62 18.81 1.17
CA ASP A 82 -3.75 19.83 0.58
C ASP A 82 -2.89 20.55 1.63
N GLN A 83 -3.28 20.46 2.90
CA GLN A 83 -2.55 21.04 4.04
C GLN A 83 -1.42 20.15 4.54
N GLN A 84 -1.47 18.84 4.28
CA GLN A 84 -0.41 17.91 4.66
C GLN A 84 0.71 17.93 3.60
N ILE A 85 1.70 18.80 3.81
CA ILE A 85 2.90 18.92 2.97
C ILE A 85 4.00 18.01 3.50
N LEU A 86 4.56 17.17 2.64
CA LEU A 86 5.67 16.28 2.98
C LEU A 86 6.97 17.05 3.19
N LYS A 87 7.71 16.68 4.23
CA LYS A 87 8.95 17.31 4.66
C LYS A 87 10.10 16.33 4.62
N ASN A 88 11.33 16.84 4.59
CA ASN A 88 12.51 16.02 4.82
C ASN A 88 12.39 15.29 6.16
N GLY A 89 12.68 13.99 6.17
CA GLY A 89 12.57 13.13 7.35
C GLY A 89 11.22 12.45 7.54
N ASP A 90 10.21 12.76 6.72
CA ASP A 90 8.94 12.04 6.76
C ASP A 90 9.07 10.63 6.16
N ILE A 91 8.25 9.71 6.67
CA ILE A 91 7.83 8.52 5.94
C ILE A 91 6.36 8.62 5.59
N ILE A 92 5.99 8.14 4.41
CA ILE A 92 4.60 8.09 3.95
C ILE A 92 4.27 6.71 3.42
N THR A 93 3.19 6.13 3.92
CA THR A 93 2.54 4.96 3.32
C THR A 93 1.47 5.43 2.36
N LEU A 94 1.58 5.02 1.10
CA LEU A 94 0.51 5.10 0.12
C LEU A 94 -0.20 3.76 0.05
N ASP A 95 -1.52 3.80 0.15
CA ASP A 95 -2.39 2.64 -0.02
C ASP A 95 -3.30 2.87 -1.23
N LEU A 96 -3.31 1.92 -2.17
CA LEU A 96 -4.00 2.07 -3.44
C LEU A 96 -4.78 0.81 -3.82
N GLY A 97 -6.11 0.94 -3.82
CA GLY A 97 -7.00 -0.03 -4.42
C GLY A 97 -7.55 0.45 -5.76
N ILE A 98 -7.61 -0.43 -6.76
CA ILE A 98 -8.31 -0.17 -8.04
C ILE A 98 -9.33 -1.26 -8.35
N LYS A 99 -10.36 -0.87 -9.09
CA LYS A 99 -11.34 -1.79 -9.69
C LYS A 99 -11.06 -1.93 -11.19
N TYR A 100 -10.86 -3.16 -11.66
CA TYR A 100 -10.67 -3.51 -13.06
C TYR A 100 -11.54 -4.71 -13.43
N LYS A 101 -12.43 -4.55 -14.43
CA LYS A 101 -13.34 -5.61 -14.90
C LYS A 101 -14.08 -6.37 -13.78
N GLY A 102 -14.53 -5.63 -12.76
CA GLY A 102 -15.26 -6.20 -11.61
C GLY A 102 -14.38 -6.75 -10.49
N TYR A 103 -13.06 -6.82 -10.67
CA TYR A 103 -12.10 -7.27 -9.66
C TYR A 103 -11.41 -6.11 -8.98
N PHE A 104 -11.17 -6.27 -7.69
CA PHE A 104 -10.40 -5.33 -6.88
C PHE A 104 -9.00 -5.88 -6.67
N VAL A 105 -8.00 -5.01 -6.79
CA VAL A 105 -6.62 -5.29 -6.39
C VAL A 105 -6.11 -4.12 -5.58
N ASP A 106 -5.20 -4.41 -4.66
CA ASP A 106 -4.73 -3.45 -3.66
C ASP A 106 -3.25 -3.68 -3.35
N ALA A 107 -2.57 -2.60 -2.97
CA ALA A 107 -1.20 -2.61 -2.49
C ALA A 107 -0.88 -1.34 -1.71
N ALA A 108 -0.35 -1.52 -0.50
CA ALA A 108 0.27 -0.46 0.27
C ALA A 108 1.80 -0.50 0.16
N PHE A 109 2.44 0.66 0.22
CA PHE A 109 3.90 0.77 0.29
C PHE A 109 4.32 2.06 0.98
N THR A 110 5.40 1.95 1.74
CA THR A 110 5.98 3.07 2.48
C THR A 110 7.21 3.62 1.76
N TYR A 111 7.35 4.94 1.74
CA TYR A 111 8.46 5.65 1.12
C TYR A 111 9.01 6.71 2.07
N SER A 112 10.33 6.90 2.07
CA SER A 112 11.01 7.94 2.85
C SER A 112 11.16 9.21 2.03
N ILE A 113 10.97 10.38 2.66
CA ILE A 113 11.16 11.68 2.04
C ILE A 113 12.49 12.27 2.53
N GLY A 114 13.48 12.35 1.64
CA GLY A 114 14.80 12.84 2.00
C GLY A 114 15.51 11.91 2.99
N ASN A 115 16.14 12.47 4.01
CA ASN A 115 16.95 11.73 4.97
C ASN A 115 16.12 11.38 6.21
N ILE A 116 16.01 10.09 6.51
CA ILE A 116 15.29 9.59 7.70
C ILE A 116 16.26 9.03 8.74
N PRO A 117 15.91 9.06 10.05
CA PRO A 117 16.75 8.48 11.10
C PRO A 117 17.03 6.98 10.90
N ASP A 118 18.18 6.50 11.36
CA ASP A 118 18.57 5.08 11.25
C ASP A 118 17.55 4.12 11.86
N LYS A 119 16.92 4.51 12.98
CA LYS A 119 15.84 3.73 13.60
C LYS A 119 14.64 3.55 12.65
N THR A 120 14.34 4.56 11.84
CA THR A 120 13.25 4.55 10.86
C THR A 120 13.65 3.72 9.65
N ILE A 121 14.91 3.82 9.20
CA ILE A 121 15.44 2.94 8.14
C ILE A 121 15.31 1.47 8.57
N LYS A 122 15.68 1.15 9.81
CA LYS A 122 15.55 -0.19 10.36
C LYS A 122 14.09 -0.64 10.42
N LEU A 123 13.17 0.20 10.91
CA LEU A 123 11.74 -0.10 10.92
C LEU A 123 11.21 -0.45 9.53
N LEU A 124 11.56 0.33 8.50
CA LEU A 124 11.13 0.08 7.13
C LEU A 124 11.68 -1.24 6.58
N LYS A 125 12.96 -1.55 6.86
CA LYS A 125 13.59 -2.81 6.45
C LYS A 125 12.94 -4.01 7.12
N ASP A 126 12.76 -3.96 8.44
CA ASP A 126 12.15 -5.05 9.21
C ASP A 126 10.69 -5.27 8.79
N THR A 127 9.94 -4.19 8.51
CA THR A 127 8.57 -4.27 7.99
C THR A 127 8.52 -4.94 6.60
N GLN A 128 9.46 -4.58 5.72
CA GLN A 128 9.57 -5.19 4.40
C GLN A 128 9.97 -6.66 4.48
N GLU A 129 10.90 -7.01 5.36
CA GLU A 129 11.28 -8.40 5.62
C GLU A 129 10.08 -9.21 6.14
N ALA A 130 9.33 -8.66 7.09
CA ALA A 130 8.13 -9.29 7.62
C ALA A 130 7.09 -9.59 6.53
N LEU A 131 6.86 -8.62 5.63
CA LEU A 131 5.99 -8.83 4.45
C LEU A 131 6.46 -10.03 3.61
N TYR A 132 7.75 -10.09 3.27
CA TYR A 132 8.28 -11.20 2.45
C TYR A 132 8.22 -12.54 3.18
N LYS A 133 8.53 -12.59 4.48
CA LYS A 133 8.38 -13.81 5.28
C LYS A 133 6.93 -14.28 5.39
N GLY A 134 5.98 -13.36 5.47
CA GLY A 134 4.56 -13.70 5.36
C GLY A 134 4.20 -14.29 3.99
N ILE A 135 4.67 -13.69 2.90
CA ILE A 135 4.43 -14.16 1.52
C ILE A 135 5.00 -15.58 1.31
N GLU A 136 6.17 -15.88 1.85
CA GLU A 136 6.79 -17.22 1.78
C GLU A 136 5.88 -18.32 2.39
N GLN A 137 4.98 -17.98 3.32
CA GLN A 137 4.05 -18.95 3.93
C GLN A 137 2.79 -19.19 3.10
N VAL A 138 2.57 -18.47 1.99
CA VAL A 138 1.38 -18.60 1.15
C VAL A 138 1.53 -19.79 0.19
N CYS A 139 1.35 -21.01 0.70
CA CYS A 139 1.43 -22.24 -0.06
C CYS A 139 0.36 -23.28 0.34
N PRO A 140 0.02 -24.25 -0.52
CA PRO A 140 -0.95 -25.29 -0.19
C PRO A 140 -0.54 -26.08 1.06
N GLY A 141 -1.49 -26.28 1.98
CA GLY A 141 -1.28 -27.00 3.24
C GLY A 141 -1.01 -26.10 4.45
N ASN A 142 -0.56 -24.86 4.24
CA ASN A 142 -0.38 -23.89 5.31
C ASN A 142 -1.71 -23.25 5.75
N ARG A 143 -1.72 -22.70 6.96
CA ARG A 143 -2.83 -21.93 7.53
C ARG A 143 -2.55 -20.44 7.44
N ILE A 144 -3.62 -19.63 7.44
CA ILE A 144 -3.50 -18.16 7.52
C ILE A 144 -2.68 -17.73 8.74
N SER A 145 -2.82 -18.44 9.86
CA SER A 145 -2.04 -18.17 11.08
C SER A 145 -0.53 -18.29 10.90
N ASP A 146 -0.06 -19.07 9.91
CA ASP A 146 1.37 -19.25 9.68
C ASP A 146 1.99 -17.97 9.07
N ILE A 147 1.21 -17.26 8.25
CA ILE A 147 1.54 -15.91 7.75
C ILE A 147 1.68 -14.95 8.94
N SER A 148 0.69 -14.93 9.84
CA SER A 148 0.70 -14.05 11.03
C SER A 148 1.87 -14.37 11.95
N LYS A 149 2.17 -15.65 12.20
CA LYS A 149 3.32 -16.06 13.03
C LYS A 149 4.65 -15.62 12.42
N ALA A 150 4.82 -15.74 11.10
CA ALA A 150 6.04 -15.33 10.42
C ALA A 150 6.29 -13.81 10.56
N ILE A 151 5.24 -13.00 10.36
CA ILE A 151 5.27 -11.54 10.55
C ILE A 151 5.53 -11.19 12.03
N PHE A 152 4.77 -11.79 12.94
CA PHE A 152 4.85 -11.52 14.38
C PHE A 152 6.25 -11.80 14.94
N LYS A 153 6.92 -12.86 14.46
CA LYS A 153 8.28 -13.22 14.88
C LYS A 153 9.28 -12.10 14.62
N ILE A 154 9.19 -11.41 13.49
CA ILE A 154 10.09 -10.29 13.14
C ILE A 154 9.74 -9.03 13.95
N GLY A 155 8.45 -8.73 14.11
CA GLY A 155 8.04 -7.56 14.87
C GLY A 155 8.40 -7.67 16.35
N SER A 156 8.05 -8.78 16.99
CA SER A 156 8.33 -9.03 18.41
C SER A 156 9.81 -9.08 18.73
N SER A 157 10.65 -9.66 17.86
CA SER A 157 12.11 -9.71 18.07
C SER A 157 12.79 -8.35 18.00
N ASN A 158 12.18 -7.38 17.31
CA ASN A 158 12.66 -6.00 17.20
C ASN A 158 11.92 -5.03 18.14
N GLY A 159 11.05 -5.53 19.02
CA GLY A 159 10.32 -4.73 20.00
C GLY A 159 9.15 -3.92 19.42
N TYR A 160 8.66 -4.26 18.23
CA TYR A 160 7.51 -3.61 17.61
C TYR A 160 6.19 -4.18 18.14
N GLY A 161 5.23 -3.29 18.40
CA GLY A 161 3.87 -3.68 18.73
C GLY A 161 3.15 -4.21 17.49
N ILE A 162 2.67 -5.45 17.56
CA ILE A 162 1.78 -6.04 16.55
C ILE A 162 0.56 -6.57 17.30
N SER A 163 -0.62 -6.07 16.93
CA SER A 163 -1.92 -6.45 17.48
C SER A 163 -2.65 -7.43 16.58
#